data_AF-A0A9P9E0U3-F1
#
_entry.id   AF-A0A9P9E0U3-F1
#
_cell.length_a   1.000
_cell.length_b   1.000
_cell.length_c   1.000
_cell.angle_alpha   90.00
_cell.angle_beta   90.00
_cell.angle_gamma   90.00
#
_symmetry.space_group_name_H-M   'P 1'
#
loop_
_entity.id
_entity.type
_entity.pdbx_description
1 polymer ?
#
loop_
_entity_poly.entity_id
_entity_poly.type
_entity_poly.pdbx_seq_one_letter_code
_entity_poly.pdbx_strand_id
1 'polypeptide(L)'
;MDQLPQAEDLVKPDLNFLNTHPFVRKTVLDKVYGCMIGSALGDTIGLYTEFLPKHACETVYKDGKFSLDPMTEYYPDNHRNRFDRCAWTDDTDQALLILLSYLRHHTTQSPNLAPSPTTQLHTTLSQDFASRLKIWIDQGLRALSRPPCGIGQMVGSVVRNSQYVSDPVGTATTRWIKTSRHNAPNGSLMRTHPIGIIGIGWSEEATWQLATGIGRTTHVDPRCVVACCISVGLIRGFLRGDISSEEEVDKAIERAYDWVSTQPELMNPGLDTELTEWEIKRHLERKEFEKHVYAQTFDELKLDSAMEMGYTYKCLGSSLLSLRLAMRAVAKAGPDSVPPNGLFESLISSLVMEGGDADTNAVVAGAFLGAYLGHAHLPLHWTKGLAHREWLHSKIWRLTKVIGILEGEVGDEADELPDGGKGLMTVQEMEKRDQEFVVMVMTRDKERRDKEEKERNKGKSKGLLGLFK
;
A
#
# COMPACT_ATOMS: atom_id res chain seq x y z
N MET A 1 -8.02 -41.53 -20.00
CA MET A 1 -7.02 -40.68 -20.67
C MET A 1 -7.77 -39.44 -21.10
N ASP A 2 -8.06 -38.58 -20.12
CA ASP A 2 -8.74 -37.32 -20.36
C ASP A 2 -7.70 -36.29 -20.76
N GLN A 3 -7.96 -35.66 -21.90
CA GLN A 3 -7.08 -34.70 -22.53
C GLN A 3 -6.95 -33.47 -21.62
N LEU A 4 -5.70 -33.14 -21.28
CA LEU A 4 -5.31 -31.87 -20.67
C LEU A 4 -5.83 -30.71 -21.54
N PRO A 5 -6.26 -29.57 -20.95
CA PRO A 5 -6.70 -28.42 -21.73
C PRO A 5 -5.59 -27.94 -22.67
N GLN A 6 -5.93 -27.77 -23.94
CA GLN A 6 -5.05 -27.24 -24.98
C GLN A 6 -4.85 -25.73 -24.81
N ALA A 7 -3.61 -25.28 -25.02
CA ALA A 7 -3.14 -23.92 -25.33
C ALA A 7 -3.92 -22.74 -24.73
N GLU A 8 -3.37 -22.15 -23.67
CA GLU A 8 -3.82 -20.85 -23.13
C GLU A 8 -3.74 -19.76 -24.22
N ASP A 9 -4.90 -19.32 -24.71
CA ASP A 9 -5.02 -18.15 -25.57
C ASP A 9 -4.41 -16.93 -24.89
N LEU A 10 -3.46 -16.29 -25.58
CA LEU A 10 -2.82 -15.04 -25.16
C LEU A 10 -3.90 -13.98 -24.89
N VAL A 11 -4.12 -13.64 -23.62
CA VAL A 11 -5.10 -12.62 -23.21
C VAL A 11 -4.60 -11.26 -23.69
N LYS A 12 -5.10 -10.79 -24.84
CA LYS A 12 -4.90 -9.41 -25.28
C LYS A 12 -5.53 -8.48 -24.24
N PRO A 13 -4.86 -7.39 -23.82
CA PRO A 13 -5.44 -6.42 -22.91
C PRO A 13 -6.76 -5.85 -23.47
N ASP A 14 -7.85 -5.94 -22.71
CA ASP A 14 -9.13 -5.30 -23.04
C ASP A 14 -9.13 -3.85 -22.55
N LEU A 15 -8.70 -2.96 -23.45
CA LEU A 15 -8.68 -1.51 -23.26
C LEU A 15 -9.71 -0.79 -24.14
N ASN A 16 -10.64 -1.53 -24.77
CA ASN A 16 -11.61 -0.96 -25.71
C ASN A 16 -12.52 0.08 -25.04
N PHE A 17 -12.80 -0.09 -23.75
CA PHE A 17 -13.60 0.86 -22.96
C PHE A 17 -12.99 2.28 -22.92
N LEU A 18 -11.66 2.43 -23.08
CA LEU A 18 -11.01 3.74 -23.15
C LEU A 18 -11.45 4.56 -24.37
N ASN A 19 -11.97 3.90 -25.40
CA ASN A 19 -12.42 4.51 -26.64
C ASN A 19 -13.93 4.79 -26.66
N THR A 20 -14.67 4.44 -25.61
CA THR A 20 -16.13 4.66 -25.53
C THR A 20 -16.49 6.15 -25.57
N HIS A 21 -15.67 7.04 -24.98
CA HIS A 21 -15.83 8.48 -25.06
C HIS A 21 -14.49 9.21 -24.81
N PRO A 22 -14.22 10.38 -25.45
CA PRO A 22 -12.96 11.13 -25.23
C PRO A 22 -12.63 11.46 -23.77
N PHE A 23 -13.65 11.59 -22.91
CA PHE A 23 -13.45 11.84 -21.48
C PHE A 23 -13.09 10.59 -20.68
N VAL A 24 -13.44 9.38 -21.13
CA VAL A 24 -13.15 8.14 -20.37
C VAL A 24 -11.66 8.01 -20.13
N ARG A 25 -10.82 8.14 -21.16
CA ARG A 25 -9.36 8.11 -21.02
C ARG A 25 -8.85 9.16 -20.03
N LYS A 26 -9.37 10.38 -20.07
CA LYS A 26 -8.97 11.45 -19.14
C LYS A 26 -9.37 11.12 -17.70
N THR A 27 -10.58 10.59 -17.49
CA THR A 27 -11.06 10.16 -16.18
C THR A 27 -10.23 8.98 -15.65
N VAL A 28 -9.90 8.01 -16.49
CA VAL A 28 -9.03 6.88 -16.11
C VAL A 28 -7.66 7.39 -15.68
N LEU A 29 -7.06 8.33 -16.43
CA LEU A 29 -5.79 8.94 -16.04
C LEU A 29 -5.90 9.65 -14.69
N ASP A 30 -6.92 10.49 -14.51
CA ASP A 30 -7.15 11.18 -13.25
C ASP A 30 -7.26 10.20 -12.07
N LYS A 31 -7.96 9.08 -12.25
CA LYS A 31 -8.07 8.01 -11.24
C LYS A 31 -6.79 7.22 -11.02
N VAL A 32 -5.98 6.97 -12.05
CA VAL A 32 -4.65 6.32 -11.92
C VAL A 32 -3.70 7.18 -11.08
N TYR A 33 -3.61 8.47 -11.40
CA TYR A 33 -2.84 9.42 -10.59
C TYR A 33 -3.42 9.54 -9.18
N GLY A 34 -4.75 9.58 -9.08
CA GLY A 34 -5.46 9.64 -7.81
C GLY A 34 -5.10 8.47 -6.91
N CYS A 35 -5.14 7.24 -7.43
CA CYS A 35 -4.79 6.02 -6.70
C CYS A 35 -3.35 6.05 -6.19
N MET A 36 -2.36 6.27 -7.07
CA MET A 36 -0.94 6.19 -6.71
C MET A 36 -0.52 7.33 -5.77
N ILE A 37 -0.95 8.56 -6.05
CA ILE A 37 -0.61 9.73 -5.22
C ILE A 37 -1.44 9.72 -3.94
N GLY A 38 -2.72 9.37 -4.01
CA GLY A 38 -3.58 9.23 -2.84
C GLY A 38 -3.04 8.23 -1.84
N SER A 39 -2.49 7.10 -2.32
CA SER A 39 -1.81 6.12 -1.46
C SER A 39 -0.57 6.71 -0.78
N ALA A 40 0.32 7.36 -1.54
CA ALA A 40 1.54 8.00 -0.99
C ALA A 40 1.23 9.18 -0.04
N LEU A 41 0.14 9.90 -0.27
CA LEU A 41 -0.36 10.91 0.66
C LEU A 41 -0.89 10.27 1.94
N GLY A 42 -1.65 9.18 1.81
CA GLY A 42 -2.15 8.40 2.94
C GLY A 42 -1.00 7.96 3.84
N ASP A 43 0.03 7.36 3.26
CA ASP A 43 1.28 6.99 3.93
C ASP A 43 1.90 8.16 4.71
N THR A 44 2.19 9.24 3.98
CA THR A 44 2.88 10.43 4.54
C THR A 44 2.08 11.10 5.66
N ILE A 45 0.75 11.15 5.54
CA ILE A 45 -0.13 11.74 6.56
C ILE A 45 -0.36 10.78 7.73
N GLY A 46 -0.45 9.47 7.49
CA GLY A 46 -0.65 8.48 8.54
C GLY A 46 0.54 8.36 9.50
N LEU A 47 1.77 8.61 9.03
CA LEU A 47 2.97 8.68 9.88
C LEU A 47 2.83 9.69 11.04
N TYR A 48 2.00 10.72 10.90
CA TYR A 48 1.77 11.70 11.98
C TYR A 48 1.22 11.04 13.25
N THR A 49 0.42 9.99 13.13
CA THR A 49 -0.30 9.33 14.25
C THR A 49 -0.01 7.84 14.42
N GLU A 50 0.79 7.24 13.54
CA GLU A 50 1.25 5.84 13.65
C GLU A 50 1.77 5.47 15.06
N PHE A 51 1.32 4.37 15.64
CA PHE A 51 1.61 3.93 17.01
C PHE A 51 1.10 4.84 18.14
N LEU A 52 0.46 5.97 17.87
CA LEU A 52 -0.23 6.74 18.90
C LEU A 52 -1.61 6.13 19.16
N PRO A 53 -2.07 6.06 20.42
CA PRO A 53 -3.45 5.74 20.71
C PRO A 53 -4.35 6.94 20.36
N LYS A 54 -5.63 6.68 20.05
CA LYS A 54 -6.60 7.69 19.59
C LYS A 54 -6.65 8.93 20.48
N HIS A 55 -6.71 8.73 21.80
CA HIS A 55 -6.75 9.83 22.78
C HIS A 55 -5.48 10.71 22.76
N ALA A 56 -4.33 10.16 22.41
CA ALA A 56 -3.11 10.93 22.26
C ALA A 56 -3.14 11.75 20.97
N CYS A 57 -3.66 11.20 19.87
CA CYS A 57 -3.86 11.92 18.61
C CYS A 57 -4.71 13.19 18.83
N GLU A 58 -5.84 13.08 19.53
CA GLU A 58 -6.73 14.20 19.86
C GLU A 58 -6.05 15.30 20.71
N THR A 59 -5.07 14.91 21.54
CA THR A 59 -4.32 15.85 22.38
C THR A 59 -3.25 16.58 21.57
N VAL A 60 -2.54 15.86 20.69
CA VAL A 60 -1.42 16.37 19.90
C VAL A 60 -1.91 17.19 18.71
N TYR A 61 -2.89 16.68 17.97
CA TYR A 61 -3.43 17.26 16.75
C TYR A 61 -4.90 17.69 16.95
N LYS A 62 -5.12 18.68 17.83
CA LYS A 62 -6.46 19.10 18.29
C LYS A 62 -7.46 19.42 17.18
N ASP A 63 -6.96 19.99 16.08
CA ASP A 63 -7.81 20.38 14.96
C ASP A 63 -8.04 19.24 13.95
N GLY A 64 -7.34 18.10 14.12
CA GLY A 64 -7.37 16.97 13.18
C GLY A 64 -6.94 17.35 11.76
N LYS A 65 -6.09 18.37 11.62
CA LYS A 65 -5.64 18.92 10.33
C LYS A 65 -4.16 18.70 10.13
N PHE A 66 -3.83 18.21 8.96
CA PHE A 66 -2.46 17.95 8.54
C PHE A 66 -2.15 18.76 7.28
N SER A 67 -0.89 19.08 7.08
CA SER A 67 -0.43 19.80 5.90
C SER A 67 1.02 19.43 5.62
N LEU A 68 1.39 19.40 4.33
CA LEU A 68 2.75 19.17 3.88
C LEU A 68 3.41 20.47 3.36
N ASP A 69 2.61 21.51 3.07
CA ASP A 69 3.07 22.84 2.67
C ASP A 69 2.08 23.96 3.09
N PRO A 70 2.32 24.71 4.19
CA PRO A 70 3.42 24.51 5.13
C PRO A 70 3.24 23.21 5.92
N MET A 71 4.35 22.58 6.29
CA MET A 71 4.32 21.29 7.00
C MET A 71 3.78 21.42 8.43
N THR A 72 2.85 20.56 8.82
CA THR A 72 2.45 20.36 10.23
C THR A 72 3.62 19.76 11.01
N GLU A 73 3.89 20.23 12.23
CA GLU A 73 4.99 19.66 13.03
C GLU A 73 4.63 18.23 13.48
N TYR A 74 5.57 17.29 13.33
CA TYR A 74 5.40 15.93 13.84
C TYR A 74 5.32 15.92 15.37
N TYR A 75 4.59 14.94 15.89
CA TYR A 75 4.79 14.52 17.28
C TYR A 75 6.25 14.11 17.48
N PRO A 76 6.94 14.72 18.46
CA PRO A 76 8.38 14.53 18.59
C PRO A 76 8.68 13.21 19.31
N ASP A 77 8.91 12.14 18.56
CA ASP A 77 9.30 10.84 19.09
C ASP A 77 10.41 10.15 18.28
N ASN A 78 10.92 9.05 18.81
CA ASN A 78 12.00 8.30 18.17
C ASN A 78 11.56 7.62 16.86
N HIS A 79 10.26 7.42 16.65
CA HIS A 79 9.74 6.74 15.47
C HIS A 79 9.73 7.68 14.27
N ARG A 80 9.04 8.83 14.35
CA ARG A 80 8.96 9.83 13.28
C ARG A 80 10.32 10.43 12.94
N ASN A 81 11.23 10.51 13.92
CA ASN A 81 12.58 11.05 13.71
C ASN A 81 13.42 10.25 12.71
N ARG A 82 13.03 9.01 12.40
CA ARG A 82 13.70 8.14 11.42
C ARG A 82 13.39 8.48 9.97
N PHE A 83 12.31 9.21 9.73
CA PHE A 83 11.82 9.48 8.38
C PHE A 83 12.19 10.89 7.92
N ASP A 84 12.30 11.05 6.60
CA ASP A 84 12.43 12.37 6.01
C ASP A 84 11.09 13.12 6.09
N ARG A 85 11.17 14.44 6.18
CA ARG A 85 9.99 15.29 6.28
C ARG A 85 9.16 15.22 5.01
N CYS A 86 7.83 15.14 5.16
CA CYS A 86 6.87 15.03 4.06
C CYS A 86 7.12 13.86 3.10
N ALA A 87 7.87 12.85 3.54
CA ALA A 87 8.12 11.64 2.77
C ALA A 87 7.29 10.49 3.33
N TRP A 88 7.03 9.51 2.46
CA TRP A 88 6.37 8.25 2.78
C TRP A 88 7.28 7.27 3.54
N THR A 89 6.73 6.13 3.96
CA THR A 89 7.38 5.05 4.73
C THR A 89 7.69 3.83 3.83
N ASP A 90 7.70 2.62 4.40
CA ASP A 90 7.91 1.39 3.64
C ASP A 90 6.71 0.94 2.82
N ASP A 91 5.50 1.38 3.15
CA ASP A 91 4.29 1.08 2.39
C ASP A 91 4.43 1.51 0.92
N THR A 92 4.73 2.80 0.71
CA THR A 92 4.94 3.35 -0.63
C THR A 92 6.23 2.84 -1.24
N ASP A 93 7.34 2.73 -0.48
CA ASP A 93 8.58 2.18 -1.02
C ASP A 93 8.37 0.76 -1.59
N GLN A 94 7.67 -0.12 -0.87
CA GLN A 94 7.40 -1.48 -1.32
C GLN A 94 6.39 -1.54 -2.47
N ALA A 95 5.40 -0.64 -2.51
CA ALA A 95 4.51 -0.50 -3.66
C ALA A 95 5.29 -0.10 -4.93
N LEU A 96 6.25 0.81 -4.77
CA LEU A 96 7.13 1.23 -5.86
C LEU A 96 8.02 0.09 -6.36
N LEU A 97 8.41 -0.89 -5.54
CA LEU A 97 9.14 -2.06 -6.05
C LEU A 97 8.32 -2.86 -7.08
N ILE A 98 7.01 -2.99 -6.87
CA ILE A 98 6.10 -3.64 -7.84
C ILE A 98 6.03 -2.81 -9.12
N LEU A 99 5.84 -1.50 -8.99
CA LEU A 99 5.79 -0.58 -10.12
C LEU A 99 7.08 -0.65 -10.96
N LEU A 100 8.24 -0.52 -10.32
CA LEU A 100 9.55 -0.52 -10.99
C LEU A 100 9.87 -1.88 -11.61
N SER A 101 9.48 -2.99 -10.95
CA SER A 101 9.56 -4.33 -11.54
C SER A 101 8.78 -4.41 -12.84
N TYR A 102 7.52 -3.97 -12.82
CA TYR A 102 6.66 -4.01 -13.99
C TYR A 102 7.17 -3.12 -15.14
N LEU A 103 7.56 -1.87 -14.85
CA LEU A 103 8.16 -0.96 -15.83
C LEU A 103 9.38 -1.58 -16.50
N ARG A 104 10.30 -2.14 -15.71
CA ARG A 104 11.52 -2.77 -16.22
C ARG A 104 11.22 -3.97 -17.12
N HIS A 105 10.32 -4.85 -16.71
CA HIS A 105 10.00 -6.04 -17.48
C HIS A 105 9.22 -5.72 -18.75
N HIS A 106 8.46 -4.63 -18.78
CA HIS A 106 7.75 -4.20 -19.99
C HIS A 106 8.67 -3.55 -21.03
N THR A 107 9.66 -2.72 -20.64
CA THR A 107 10.58 -2.10 -21.61
C THR A 107 11.53 -3.09 -22.27
N THR A 108 11.86 -4.18 -21.59
CA THR A 108 12.74 -5.24 -22.12
C THR A 108 12.07 -6.20 -23.11
N GLN A 109 10.74 -6.18 -23.24
CA GLN A 109 10.03 -6.98 -24.23
C GLN A 109 10.14 -6.31 -25.60
N SER A 110 10.91 -6.92 -26.51
CA SER A 110 11.03 -6.46 -27.90
C SER A 110 9.67 -6.52 -28.59
N PRO A 111 9.26 -5.49 -29.37
CA PRO A 111 7.93 -5.45 -30.01
C PRO A 111 7.64 -6.59 -31.01
N ASN A 112 8.63 -7.43 -31.32
CA ASN A 112 8.52 -8.59 -32.20
C ASN A 112 8.46 -9.95 -31.47
N LEU A 113 8.49 -9.99 -30.13
CA LEU A 113 8.30 -11.21 -29.36
C LEU A 113 6.82 -11.32 -28.97
N ALA A 114 6.20 -12.47 -29.27
CA ALA A 114 4.85 -12.77 -28.82
C ALA A 114 4.75 -12.54 -27.30
N PRO A 115 3.63 -11.99 -26.78
CA PRO A 115 3.47 -11.77 -25.36
C PRO A 115 3.75 -13.08 -24.60
N SER A 116 4.54 -13.00 -23.52
CA SER A 116 4.71 -14.16 -22.63
C SER A 116 3.33 -14.60 -22.12
N PRO A 117 3.09 -15.90 -21.95
CA PRO A 117 1.89 -16.37 -21.26
C PRO A 117 1.74 -15.61 -19.94
N THR A 118 0.53 -15.16 -19.63
CA THR A 118 0.20 -14.36 -18.43
C THR A 118 0.81 -14.98 -17.17
N THR A 119 0.77 -16.31 -17.05
CA THR A 119 1.38 -17.09 -15.98
C THR A 119 2.89 -16.87 -15.84
N GLN A 120 3.64 -16.85 -16.95
CA GLN A 120 5.09 -16.63 -16.93
C GLN A 120 5.44 -15.20 -16.50
N LEU A 121 4.66 -14.21 -16.95
CA LEU A 121 4.82 -12.82 -16.51
C LEU A 121 4.59 -12.70 -15.00
N HIS A 122 3.53 -13.32 -14.47
CA HIS A 122 3.24 -13.29 -13.04
C HIS A 122 4.36 -13.91 -12.19
N THR A 123 4.89 -15.06 -12.60
CA THR A 123 6.04 -15.68 -11.92
C THR A 123 7.28 -14.78 -11.98
N THR A 124 7.57 -14.20 -13.14
CA THR A 124 8.73 -13.31 -13.32
C THR A 124 8.65 -12.07 -12.44
N LEU A 125 7.50 -11.39 -12.43
CA LEU A 125 7.28 -10.19 -11.61
C LEU A 125 7.32 -10.51 -10.12
N SER A 126 6.75 -11.65 -9.70
CA SER A 126 6.78 -12.08 -8.29
C SER A 126 8.21 -12.35 -7.81
N GLN A 127 9.02 -13.00 -8.65
CA GLN A 127 10.42 -13.31 -8.36
C GLN A 127 11.32 -12.06 -8.37
N ASP A 128 11.11 -11.14 -9.32
CA ASP A 128 11.83 -9.87 -9.38
C ASP A 128 11.44 -8.97 -8.19
N PHE A 129 10.16 -8.91 -7.83
CA PHE A 129 9.70 -8.22 -6.62
C PHE A 129 10.40 -8.78 -5.36
N ALA A 130 10.45 -10.10 -5.18
CA ALA A 130 11.15 -10.70 -4.04
C ALA A 130 12.64 -10.32 -4.01
N SER A 131 13.31 -10.35 -5.15
CA SER A 131 14.71 -9.95 -5.27
C SER A 131 14.91 -8.47 -4.91
N ARG A 132 14.03 -7.58 -5.39
CA ARG A 132 14.02 -6.15 -5.06
C ARG A 132 13.71 -5.90 -3.59
N LEU A 133 12.80 -6.66 -2.99
CA LEU A 133 12.48 -6.53 -1.56
C LEU A 133 13.67 -6.93 -0.70
N LYS A 134 14.44 -7.97 -1.10
CA LYS A 134 15.70 -8.31 -0.43
C LYS A 134 16.70 -7.17 -0.50
N ILE A 135 16.88 -6.57 -1.68
CA ILE A 135 17.73 -5.39 -1.85
C ILE A 135 17.22 -4.23 -1.00
N TRP A 136 15.90 -3.97 -0.98
CA TRP A 136 15.32 -2.90 -0.19
C TRP A 136 15.59 -3.10 1.30
N ILE A 137 15.43 -4.30 1.87
CA ILE A 137 15.72 -4.51 3.30
C ILE A 137 17.20 -4.22 3.66
N ASP A 138 18.12 -4.53 2.76
CA ASP A 138 19.55 -4.33 3.01
C ASP A 138 19.97 -2.87 2.70
N GLN A 139 19.45 -2.30 1.61
CA GLN A 139 19.99 -1.11 0.96
C GLN A 139 19.01 0.07 0.86
N GLY A 140 17.74 -0.16 1.19
CA GLY A 140 16.62 0.78 1.02
C GLY A 140 16.20 0.95 -0.45
N LEU A 141 15.34 1.94 -0.73
CA LEU A 141 14.87 2.21 -2.09
C LEU A 141 15.97 2.90 -2.91
N ARG A 142 16.69 2.09 -3.70
CA ARG A 142 17.88 2.52 -4.46
C ARG A 142 17.61 3.66 -5.45
N ALA A 143 16.46 3.66 -6.12
CA ALA A 143 16.06 4.70 -7.07
C ALA A 143 16.18 6.11 -6.45
N LEU A 144 15.71 6.26 -5.21
CA LEU A 144 15.69 7.53 -4.48
C LEU A 144 16.78 7.65 -3.41
N SER A 145 17.66 6.65 -3.27
CA SER A 145 18.67 6.57 -2.20
C SER A 145 18.07 6.65 -0.79
N ARG A 146 16.82 6.19 -0.61
CA ARG A 146 16.14 6.21 0.69
C ARG A 146 16.60 5.02 1.54
N PRO A 147 16.82 5.17 2.84
CA PRO A 147 17.21 4.06 3.72
C PRO A 147 16.01 3.13 4.02
N PRO A 148 16.26 1.87 4.43
CA PRO A 148 15.19 0.95 4.78
C PRO A 148 14.62 1.22 6.18
N CYS A 149 13.67 2.14 6.25
CA CYS A 149 12.89 2.42 7.46
C CYS A 149 11.56 1.67 7.44
N GLY A 150 10.85 1.64 8.58
CA GLY A 150 9.48 1.09 8.65
C GLY A 150 9.33 -0.45 8.64
N ILE A 151 10.38 -1.22 8.30
CA ILE A 151 10.30 -2.69 8.12
C ILE A 151 9.46 -3.42 9.18
N GLY A 152 8.28 -3.92 8.76
CA GLY A 152 7.43 -4.77 9.59
C GLY A 152 8.08 -6.10 10.00
N GLN A 153 7.70 -6.61 11.18
CA GLN A 153 8.32 -7.83 11.77
C GLN A 153 8.19 -9.07 10.88
N MET A 154 7.04 -9.29 10.23
CA MET A 154 6.82 -10.44 9.35
C MET A 154 7.77 -10.36 8.15
N VAL A 155 7.76 -9.23 7.43
CA VAL A 155 8.62 -8.97 6.27
C VAL A 155 10.09 -9.16 6.64
N GLY A 156 10.55 -8.51 7.72
CA GLY A 156 11.92 -8.65 8.19
C GLY A 156 12.30 -10.09 8.53
N SER A 157 11.40 -10.86 9.14
CA SER A 157 11.67 -12.26 9.51
C SER A 157 11.72 -13.23 8.32
N VAL A 158 10.91 -12.99 7.29
CA VAL A 158 10.85 -13.82 6.08
C VAL A 158 12.04 -13.51 5.18
N VAL A 159 12.23 -12.22 4.85
CA VAL A 159 13.14 -11.79 3.79
C VAL A 159 14.62 -11.87 4.21
N ARG A 160 14.93 -11.82 5.51
CA ARG A 160 16.30 -12.02 6.02
C ARG A 160 16.75 -13.49 5.98
N ASN A 161 15.87 -14.44 5.64
CA ASN A 161 16.27 -15.82 5.43
C ASN A 161 17.17 -15.92 4.18
N SER A 162 18.26 -16.70 4.26
CA SER A 162 19.19 -16.89 3.13
C SER A 162 18.56 -17.60 1.93
N GLN A 163 17.49 -18.37 2.13
CA GLN A 163 16.73 -19.06 1.08
C GLN A 163 15.58 -18.19 0.52
N TYR A 164 15.43 -16.96 1.00
CA TYR A 164 14.28 -16.13 0.61
C TYR A 164 14.22 -15.90 -0.91
N VAL A 165 15.33 -15.52 -1.54
CA VAL A 165 15.34 -15.21 -2.97
C VAL A 165 15.14 -16.48 -3.81
N SER A 166 15.62 -17.65 -3.37
CA SER A 166 15.44 -18.90 -4.11
C SER A 166 14.03 -19.47 -3.98
N ASP A 167 13.39 -19.32 -2.82
CA ASP A 167 12.02 -19.76 -2.57
C ASP A 167 11.27 -18.79 -1.62
N PRO A 168 10.77 -17.66 -2.17
CA PRO A 168 10.11 -16.63 -1.35
C PRO A 168 8.85 -17.15 -0.66
N VAL A 169 8.02 -17.89 -1.40
CA VAL A 169 6.73 -18.40 -0.92
C VAL A 169 6.93 -19.51 0.10
N GLY A 170 7.87 -20.45 -0.13
CA GLY A 170 8.18 -21.50 0.85
C GLY A 170 8.81 -20.93 2.12
N THR A 171 9.64 -19.89 2.02
CA THR A 171 10.19 -19.18 3.18
C THR A 171 9.07 -18.51 3.99
N ALA A 172 8.15 -17.80 3.33
CA ALA A 172 6.99 -17.19 3.97
C ALA A 172 6.06 -18.24 4.60
N THR A 173 5.84 -19.37 3.92
CA THR A 173 5.05 -20.51 4.41
C THR A 173 5.66 -21.10 5.67
N THR A 174 6.96 -21.38 5.66
CA THR A 174 7.68 -21.89 6.83
C THR A 174 7.55 -20.94 8.02
N ARG A 175 7.63 -19.62 7.78
CA ARG A 175 7.46 -18.62 8.84
C ARG A 175 6.04 -18.58 9.37
N TRP A 176 5.04 -18.59 8.51
CA TRP A 176 3.63 -18.60 8.87
C TRP A 176 3.26 -19.83 9.73
N ILE A 177 3.73 -21.02 9.34
CA ILE A 177 3.57 -22.26 10.13
C ILE A 177 4.19 -22.11 11.53
N LYS A 178 5.39 -21.51 11.64
CA LYS A 178 6.05 -21.24 12.94
C LYS A 178 5.29 -20.26 13.83
N THR A 179 4.40 -19.44 13.27
CA THR A 179 3.49 -18.55 14.03
C THR A 179 2.15 -19.21 14.35
N SER A 180 2.09 -20.55 14.27
CA SER A 180 0.86 -21.34 14.44
C SER A 180 -0.27 -20.90 13.50
N ARG A 181 0.08 -20.33 12.33
CA ARG A 181 -0.89 -19.87 11.32
C ARG A 181 -1.85 -18.78 11.82
N HIS A 182 -1.51 -18.07 12.89
CA HIS A 182 -2.38 -17.07 13.50
C HIS A 182 -2.09 -15.64 13.05
N ASN A 183 -0.87 -15.35 12.59
CA ASN A 183 -0.47 -14.00 12.21
C ASN A 183 -0.92 -13.65 10.78
N ALA A 184 -1.80 -12.66 10.64
CA ALA A 184 -2.20 -12.08 9.36
C ALA A 184 -1.97 -10.56 9.31
N PRO A 185 -0.70 -10.11 9.23
CA PRO A 185 -0.40 -8.69 9.14
C PRO A 185 -0.76 -8.09 7.77
N ASN A 186 -1.04 -6.78 7.74
CA ASN A 186 -1.39 -5.98 6.57
C ASN A 186 -0.24 -5.71 5.58
N GLY A 187 0.99 -6.14 5.88
CA GLY A 187 2.16 -5.75 5.10
C GLY A 187 2.11 -6.14 3.61
N SER A 188 1.32 -7.14 3.21
CA SER A 188 1.06 -7.43 1.78
C SER A 188 -0.01 -6.53 1.16
N LEU A 189 -1.06 -6.22 1.91
CA LEU A 189 -2.15 -5.36 1.48
C LEU A 189 -1.66 -3.95 1.15
N MET A 190 -0.80 -3.37 2.01
CA MET A 190 -0.34 -1.99 1.89
C MET A 190 0.29 -1.65 0.52
N ARG A 191 0.96 -2.62 -0.10
CA ARG A 191 1.76 -2.40 -1.30
C ARG A 191 1.12 -2.85 -2.61
N THR A 192 -0.02 -3.54 -2.58
CA THR A 192 -0.56 -4.22 -3.78
C THR A 192 -1.40 -3.32 -4.71
N HIS A 193 -1.75 -2.11 -4.28
CA HIS A 193 -2.57 -1.18 -5.06
C HIS A 193 -2.09 -0.92 -6.51
N PRO A 194 -0.77 -0.88 -6.85
CA PRO A 194 -0.34 -0.68 -8.24
C PRO A 194 -0.79 -1.80 -9.19
N ILE A 195 -1.03 -3.02 -8.65
CA ILE A 195 -1.45 -4.18 -9.44
C ILE A 195 -2.85 -3.95 -10.04
N GLY A 196 -3.74 -3.24 -9.34
CA GLY A 196 -5.07 -2.90 -9.87
C GLY A 196 -5.01 -1.97 -11.09
N ILE A 197 -3.98 -1.13 -11.15
CA ILE A 197 -3.71 -0.27 -12.32
C ILE A 197 -3.05 -1.09 -13.43
N ILE A 198 -2.04 -1.90 -13.10
CA ILE A 198 -1.34 -2.77 -14.05
C ILE A 198 -2.33 -3.69 -14.79
N GLY A 199 -3.25 -4.32 -14.05
CA GLY A 199 -4.25 -5.24 -14.58
C GLY A 199 -5.50 -4.58 -15.17
N ILE A 200 -5.50 -3.27 -15.45
CA ILE A 200 -6.68 -2.56 -15.96
C ILE A 200 -7.23 -3.18 -17.27
N GLY A 201 -6.35 -3.73 -18.11
CA GLY A 201 -6.71 -4.45 -19.33
C GLY A 201 -6.78 -5.97 -19.18
N TRP A 202 -6.45 -6.54 -18.03
CA TRP A 202 -6.46 -8.00 -17.82
C TRP A 202 -7.81 -8.47 -17.29
N SER A 203 -8.05 -9.78 -17.23
CA SER A 203 -9.19 -10.31 -16.48
C SER A 203 -9.03 -10.04 -14.97
N GLU A 204 -10.15 -10.02 -14.25
CA GLU A 204 -10.14 -9.86 -12.79
C GLU A 204 -9.29 -10.96 -12.13
N GLU A 205 -9.48 -12.21 -12.55
CA GLU A 205 -8.70 -13.36 -12.08
C GLU A 205 -7.21 -13.27 -12.39
N ALA A 206 -6.80 -12.89 -13.60
CA ALA A 206 -5.38 -12.70 -13.92
C ALA A 206 -4.76 -11.63 -13.01
N THR A 207 -5.51 -10.57 -12.73
CA THR A 207 -5.05 -9.50 -11.82
C THR A 207 -4.91 -10.02 -10.39
N TRP A 208 -5.83 -10.87 -9.92
CA TRP A 208 -5.71 -11.55 -8.62
C TRP A 208 -4.53 -12.50 -8.56
N GLN A 209 -4.26 -13.28 -9.61
CA GLN A 209 -3.10 -14.17 -9.67
C GLN A 209 -1.77 -13.42 -9.50
N LEU A 210 -1.63 -12.23 -10.09
CA LEU A 210 -0.44 -11.40 -9.83
C LEU A 210 -0.39 -10.89 -8.39
N ALA A 211 -1.54 -10.44 -7.85
CA ALA A 211 -1.64 -9.96 -6.47
C ALA A 211 -1.29 -11.06 -5.45
N THR A 212 -1.79 -12.29 -5.65
CA THR A 212 -1.46 -13.43 -4.79
C THR A 212 -0.01 -13.85 -4.96
N GLY A 213 0.51 -13.90 -6.20
CA GLY A 213 1.91 -14.22 -6.48
C GLY A 213 2.88 -13.30 -5.72
N ILE A 214 2.67 -11.98 -5.82
CA ILE A 214 3.50 -10.98 -5.14
C ILE A 214 3.24 -10.97 -3.62
N GLY A 215 1.98 -10.99 -3.18
CA GLY A 215 1.61 -10.94 -1.76
C GLY A 215 2.21 -12.11 -0.97
N ARG A 216 2.11 -13.32 -1.52
CA ARG A 216 2.57 -14.59 -0.92
C ARG A 216 4.08 -14.71 -0.83
N THR A 217 4.85 -13.84 -1.49
CA THR A 217 6.30 -13.76 -1.25
C THR A 217 6.61 -13.44 0.22
N THR A 218 5.69 -12.86 0.99
CA THR A 218 5.92 -12.58 2.42
C THR A 218 4.74 -12.96 3.32
N HIS A 219 3.51 -12.90 2.81
CA HIS A 219 2.29 -13.14 3.58
C HIS A 219 1.43 -14.18 2.86
N VAL A 220 1.57 -15.44 3.29
CA VAL A 220 0.80 -16.55 2.70
C VAL A 220 -0.56 -16.77 3.36
N ASP A 221 -0.85 -16.10 4.47
CA ASP A 221 -2.09 -16.29 5.23
C ASP A 221 -3.32 -15.96 4.34
N PRO A 222 -4.36 -16.82 4.30
CA PRO A 222 -5.54 -16.59 3.46
C PRO A 222 -6.24 -15.24 3.68
N ARG A 223 -6.19 -14.72 4.92
CA ARG A 223 -6.77 -13.41 5.25
C ARG A 223 -6.00 -12.26 4.59
N CYS A 224 -4.67 -12.39 4.48
CA CYS A 224 -3.83 -11.43 3.76
C CYS A 224 -4.11 -11.52 2.26
N VAL A 225 -4.22 -12.74 1.73
CA VAL A 225 -4.47 -13.01 0.31
C VAL A 225 -5.81 -12.43 -0.15
N VAL A 226 -6.90 -12.71 0.57
CA VAL A 226 -8.23 -12.18 0.22
C VAL A 226 -8.26 -10.66 0.27
N ALA A 227 -7.58 -10.04 1.25
CA ALA A 227 -7.52 -8.60 1.36
C ALA A 227 -6.81 -7.96 0.16
N CYS A 228 -5.71 -8.56 -0.30
CA CYS A 228 -5.01 -8.12 -1.51
C CYS A 228 -5.91 -8.25 -2.75
N CYS A 229 -6.61 -9.37 -2.92
CA CYS A 229 -7.52 -9.58 -4.05
C CYS A 229 -8.67 -8.57 -4.07
N ILE A 230 -9.28 -8.29 -2.91
CA ILE A 230 -10.33 -7.27 -2.78
C ILE A 230 -9.78 -5.90 -3.17
N SER A 231 -8.64 -5.49 -2.59
CA SER A 231 -8.03 -4.18 -2.86
C SER A 231 -7.75 -3.97 -4.35
N VAL A 232 -7.08 -4.94 -4.96
CA VAL A 232 -6.71 -4.90 -6.38
C VAL A 232 -7.94 -4.95 -7.30
N GLY A 233 -8.92 -5.79 -6.99
CA GLY A 233 -10.17 -5.91 -7.75
C GLY A 233 -11.00 -4.62 -7.73
N LEU A 234 -11.12 -3.99 -6.55
CA LEU A 234 -11.82 -2.72 -6.40
C LEU A 234 -11.15 -1.59 -7.19
N ILE A 235 -9.83 -1.43 -7.06
CA ILE A 235 -9.07 -0.42 -7.82
C ILE A 235 -9.28 -0.64 -9.31
N ARG A 236 -9.10 -1.87 -9.81
CA ARG A 236 -9.33 -2.20 -11.22
C ARG A 236 -10.75 -1.83 -11.66
N GLY A 237 -11.76 -2.17 -10.86
CA GLY A 237 -13.17 -1.87 -11.13
C GLY A 237 -13.46 -0.37 -11.17
N PHE A 238 -12.90 0.43 -10.25
CA PHE A 238 -13.07 1.88 -10.25
C PHE A 238 -12.45 2.54 -11.47
N LEU A 239 -11.28 2.07 -11.91
CA LEU A 239 -10.60 2.59 -13.09
C LEU A 239 -11.40 2.30 -14.36
N ARG A 240 -11.96 1.10 -14.48
CA ARG A 240 -12.79 0.70 -15.63
C ARG A 240 -14.19 1.31 -15.63
N GLY A 241 -14.67 1.76 -14.47
CA GLY A 241 -16.05 2.18 -14.28
C GLY A 241 -17.02 1.02 -14.07
N ASP A 242 -16.50 -0.18 -13.82
CA ASP A 242 -17.28 -1.40 -13.54
C ASP A 242 -17.89 -1.39 -12.12
N ILE A 243 -17.40 -0.49 -11.25
CA ILE A 243 -17.86 -0.31 -9.86
C ILE A 243 -18.12 1.17 -9.62
N SER A 244 -19.36 1.48 -9.24
CA SER A 244 -19.86 2.84 -9.03
C SER A 244 -20.76 3.00 -7.80
N SER A 245 -21.20 1.88 -7.21
CA SER A 245 -22.14 1.83 -6.08
C SER A 245 -21.64 0.91 -4.95
N GLU A 246 -22.15 1.09 -3.72
CA GLU A 246 -21.81 0.21 -2.60
C GLU A 246 -22.22 -1.25 -2.86
N GLU A 247 -23.33 -1.48 -3.58
CA GLU A 247 -23.75 -2.82 -3.98
C GLU A 247 -22.72 -3.49 -4.90
N GLU A 248 -22.14 -2.75 -5.85
CA GLU A 248 -21.08 -3.27 -6.73
C GLU A 248 -19.77 -3.51 -5.99
N VAL A 249 -19.46 -2.68 -4.97
CA VAL A 249 -18.33 -2.91 -4.05
C VAL A 249 -18.54 -4.23 -3.31
N ASP A 250 -19.72 -4.46 -2.73
CA ASP A 250 -20.02 -5.70 -2.01
C ASP A 250 -19.96 -6.91 -2.95
N LYS A 251 -20.51 -6.82 -4.16
CA LYS A 251 -20.36 -7.88 -5.18
C LYS A 251 -18.90 -8.17 -5.52
N ALA A 252 -18.03 -7.15 -5.63
CA ALA A 252 -16.62 -7.35 -5.90
C ALA A 252 -15.88 -8.01 -4.72
N ILE A 253 -16.25 -7.64 -3.49
CA ILE A 253 -15.76 -8.28 -2.27
C ILE A 253 -16.10 -9.77 -2.26
N GLU A 254 -17.36 -10.12 -2.53
CA GLU A 254 -17.81 -11.51 -2.54
C GLU A 254 -17.12 -12.34 -3.64
N ARG A 255 -16.96 -11.79 -4.86
CA ARG A 255 -16.22 -12.50 -5.93
C ARG A 255 -14.78 -12.82 -5.54
N ALA A 256 -14.07 -11.86 -4.92
CA ALA A 256 -12.70 -12.07 -4.47
C ALA A 256 -12.62 -13.09 -3.32
N TYR A 257 -13.56 -13.02 -2.37
CA TYR A 257 -13.66 -13.98 -1.27
C TYR A 257 -13.90 -15.41 -1.80
N ASP A 258 -14.90 -15.57 -2.66
CA ASP A 258 -15.27 -16.85 -3.25
C ASP A 258 -14.11 -17.43 -4.04
N TRP A 259 -13.47 -16.63 -4.90
CA TRP A 259 -12.29 -17.07 -5.66
C TRP A 259 -11.20 -17.60 -4.72
N VAL A 260 -10.77 -16.84 -3.71
CA VAL A 260 -9.73 -17.31 -2.76
C VAL A 260 -10.16 -18.58 -2.02
N SER A 261 -11.41 -18.66 -1.58
CA SER A 261 -11.93 -19.79 -0.80
C SER A 261 -11.95 -21.12 -1.57
N THR A 262 -11.98 -21.06 -2.90
CA THR A 262 -12.02 -22.23 -3.79
C THR A 262 -10.64 -22.76 -4.18
N GLN A 263 -9.57 -22.02 -3.88
CA GLN A 263 -8.20 -22.37 -4.28
C GLN A 263 -7.46 -23.11 -3.14
N PRO A 264 -7.15 -24.41 -3.30
CA PRO A 264 -6.54 -25.22 -2.23
C PRO A 264 -5.18 -24.69 -1.75
N GLU A 265 -4.33 -24.21 -2.67
CA GLU A 265 -3.00 -23.70 -2.36
C GLU A 265 -3.00 -22.33 -1.69
N LEU A 266 -4.10 -21.57 -1.83
CA LEU A 266 -4.31 -20.31 -1.11
C LEU A 266 -4.84 -20.58 0.29
N MET A 267 -5.79 -21.51 0.43
CA MET A 267 -6.41 -21.87 1.71
C MET A 267 -5.52 -22.73 2.61
N ASN A 268 -4.64 -23.55 2.03
CA ASN A 268 -3.64 -24.36 2.72
C ASN A 268 -2.24 -24.11 2.13
N PRO A 269 -1.58 -22.98 2.45
CA PRO A 269 -0.22 -22.71 2.02
C PRO A 269 0.75 -23.83 2.44
N GLY A 270 1.44 -24.41 1.46
CA GLY A 270 2.33 -25.56 1.67
C GLY A 270 1.63 -26.93 1.56
N LEU A 271 0.30 -26.94 1.35
CA LEU A 271 -0.51 -28.16 1.21
C LEU A 271 -0.27 -29.16 2.34
N ASP A 272 -0.29 -28.68 3.58
CA ASP A 272 -0.07 -29.50 4.76
C ASP A 272 -1.17 -30.58 4.84
N THR A 273 -0.77 -31.84 4.69
CA THR A 273 -1.67 -33.00 4.68
C THR A 273 -2.19 -33.38 6.06
N GLU A 274 -1.60 -32.84 7.13
CA GLU A 274 -2.03 -33.09 8.51
C GLU A 274 -3.22 -32.23 8.92
N LEU A 275 -3.53 -31.17 8.17
CA LEU A 275 -4.68 -30.32 8.44
C LEU A 275 -5.98 -30.95 7.94
N THR A 276 -6.99 -30.95 8.80
CA THR A 276 -8.36 -31.32 8.43
C THR A 276 -9.01 -30.24 7.56
N GLU A 277 -10.02 -30.62 6.77
CA GLU A 277 -10.81 -29.65 6.00
C GLU A 277 -11.40 -28.53 6.87
N TRP A 278 -11.77 -28.86 8.11
CA TRP A 278 -12.32 -27.87 9.05
C TRP A 278 -11.26 -26.86 9.50
N GLU A 279 -10.04 -27.30 9.80
CA GLU A 279 -8.93 -26.40 10.13
C GLU A 279 -8.57 -25.47 8.96
N ILE A 280 -8.54 -26.02 7.74
CA ILE A 280 -8.29 -25.23 6.53
C ILE A 280 -9.37 -24.15 6.35
N LYS A 281 -10.65 -24.51 6.50
CA LYS A 281 -11.77 -23.55 6.41
C LYS A 281 -11.70 -22.45 7.48
N ARG A 282 -11.12 -22.71 8.65
CA ARG A 282 -10.94 -21.72 9.71
C ARG A 282 -9.90 -20.65 9.40
N HIS A 283 -8.97 -20.91 8.48
CA HIS A 283 -8.03 -19.86 8.07
C HIS A 283 -8.74 -18.66 7.45
N LEU A 284 -9.91 -18.86 6.85
CA LEU A 284 -10.76 -17.82 6.29
C LEU A 284 -12.16 -17.87 6.94
N GLU A 285 -12.21 -17.56 8.23
CA GLU A 285 -13.48 -17.54 8.97
C GLU A 285 -14.37 -16.37 8.55
N ARG A 286 -15.54 -16.71 7.98
CA ARG A 286 -16.50 -15.74 7.43
C ARG A 286 -16.95 -14.68 8.45
N LYS A 287 -17.29 -15.08 9.67
CA LYS A 287 -17.77 -14.16 10.72
C LYS A 287 -16.72 -13.11 11.09
N GLU A 288 -15.46 -13.52 11.17
CA GLU A 288 -14.35 -12.64 11.48
C GLU A 288 -14.05 -11.68 10.33
N PHE A 289 -14.17 -12.15 9.08
CA PHE A 289 -14.08 -11.32 7.88
C PHE A 289 -15.19 -10.25 7.85
N GLU A 290 -16.46 -10.67 7.96
CA GLU A 290 -17.62 -9.77 7.88
C GLU A 290 -17.63 -8.68 8.95
N LYS A 291 -17.21 -9.04 10.18
CA LYS A 291 -17.09 -8.11 11.31
C LYS A 291 -16.27 -6.86 10.97
N HIS A 292 -15.22 -7.01 10.17
CA HIS A 292 -14.35 -5.89 9.81
C HIS A 292 -14.74 -5.26 8.46
N VAL A 293 -15.04 -6.10 7.47
CA VAL A 293 -15.37 -5.66 6.11
C VAL A 293 -16.65 -4.84 6.06
N TYR A 294 -17.62 -5.12 6.93
CA TYR A 294 -18.90 -4.43 6.99
C TYR A 294 -19.06 -3.52 8.23
N ALA A 295 -17.95 -3.14 8.87
CA ALA A 295 -17.96 -2.19 9.97
C ALA A 295 -18.62 -0.85 9.56
N GLN A 296 -19.41 -0.27 10.45
CA GLN A 296 -20.16 0.97 10.18
C GLN A 296 -19.46 2.21 10.74
N THR A 297 -18.55 2.03 11.68
CA THR A 297 -17.80 3.09 12.36
C THR A 297 -16.34 2.68 12.55
N PHE A 298 -15.42 3.65 12.66
CA PHE A 298 -14.02 3.34 12.98
C PHE A 298 -13.86 2.77 14.40
N ASP A 299 -14.73 3.17 15.34
CA ASP A 299 -14.74 2.67 16.72
C ASP A 299 -14.95 1.14 16.79
N GLU A 300 -15.74 0.56 15.86
CA GLU A 300 -15.94 -0.89 15.77
C GLU A 300 -14.64 -1.64 15.44
N LEU A 301 -13.73 -1.01 14.69
CA LEU A 301 -12.48 -1.61 14.23
C LEU A 301 -11.36 -1.57 15.27
N LYS A 302 -11.44 -0.65 16.25
CA LYS A 302 -10.46 -0.50 17.34
C LYS A 302 -9.02 -0.49 16.80
N LEU A 303 -8.73 0.50 15.96
CA LEU A 303 -7.50 0.58 15.16
C LEU A 303 -6.23 0.76 16.03
N ASP A 304 -6.36 1.36 17.21
CA ASP A 304 -5.26 1.55 18.17
C ASP A 304 -5.07 0.38 19.16
N SER A 305 -5.75 -0.74 18.95
CA SER A 305 -5.58 -1.95 19.78
C SER A 305 -4.15 -2.51 19.65
N ALA A 306 -3.35 -2.38 20.71
CA ALA A 306 -1.91 -2.64 20.69
C ALA A 306 -1.48 -4.04 20.18
N MET A 307 -2.30 -5.09 20.38
CA MET A 307 -1.96 -6.44 19.94
C MET A 307 -2.37 -6.76 18.50
N GLU A 308 -3.25 -5.95 17.92
CA GLU A 308 -3.93 -6.24 16.66
C GLU A 308 -3.80 -5.10 15.64
N MET A 309 -2.99 -4.07 15.94
CA MET A 309 -2.97 -2.85 15.13
C MET A 309 -2.60 -3.11 13.67
N GLY A 310 -1.65 -4.01 13.42
CA GLY A 310 -1.25 -4.41 12.06
C GLY A 310 -2.12 -5.50 11.44
N TYR A 311 -3.30 -5.82 11.98
CA TYR A 311 -4.15 -6.88 11.45
C TYR A 311 -4.76 -6.48 10.11
N THR A 312 -4.59 -7.34 9.09
CA THR A 312 -5.00 -7.07 7.70
C THR A 312 -6.48 -6.69 7.56
N TYR A 313 -7.39 -7.28 8.33
CA TYR A 313 -8.81 -6.95 8.23
C TYR A 313 -9.19 -5.62 8.87
N LYS A 314 -8.43 -5.12 9.86
CA LYS A 314 -8.64 -3.76 10.37
C LYS A 314 -8.25 -2.71 9.34
N CYS A 315 -7.14 -2.94 8.64
CA CYS A 315 -6.70 -2.10 7.53
C CYS A 315 -7.70 -2.14 6.36
N LEU A 316 -8.11 -3.33 5.92
CA LEU A 316 -9.11 -3.48 4.86
C LEU A 316 -10.46 -2.85 5.26
N GLY A 317 -10.95 -3.14 6.47
CA GLY A 317 -12.22 -2.64 6.97
C GLY A 317 -12.28 -1.12 7.08
N SER A 318 -11.22 -0.49 7.61
CA SER A 318 -11.15 0.98 7.71
C SER A 318 -11.08 1.65 6.34
N SER A 319 -10.39 1.02 5.38
CA SER A 319 -10.31 1.50 4.00
C SER A 319 -11.65 1.39 3.27
N LEU A 320 -12.35 0.27 3.42
CA LEU A 320 -13.70 0.06 2.88
C LEU A 320 -14.72 1.00 3.50
N LEU A 321 -14.66 1.23 4.81
CA LEU A 321 -15.52 2.20 5.48
C LEU A 321 -15.27 3.62 4.95
N SER A 322 -14.00 4.02 4.81
CA SER A 322 -13.64 5.33 4.23
C SER A 322 -14.18 5.51 2.82
N LEU A 323 -14.04 4.48 1.98
CA LEU A 323 -14.61 4.43 0.63
C LEU A 323 -16.15 4.57 0.65
N ARG A 324 -16.85 3.78 1.47
CA ARG A 324 -18.33 3.86 1.57
C ARG A 324 -18.79 5.25 2.03
N LEU A 325 -18.10 5.87 2.99
CA LEU A 325 -18.38 7.23 3.41
C LEU A 325 -18.21 8.24 2.26
N ALA A 326 -17.19 8.08 1.42
CA ALA A 326 -17.01 8.90 0.23
C ALA A 326 -18.16 8.69 -0.78
N MET A 327 -18.52 7.44 -1.06
CA MET A 327 -19.61 7.11 -1.99
C MET A 327 -20.95 7.70 -1.54
N ARG A 328 -21.26 7.61 -0.24
CA ARG A 328 -22.46 8.23 0.37
C ARG A 328 -22.43 9.76 0.26
N ALA A 329 -21.28 10.38 0.48
CA ALA A 329 -21.12 11.83 0.37
C ALA A 329 -21.32 12.31 -1.07
N VAL A 330 -20.75 11.60 -2.06
CA VAL A 330 -20.95 11.89 -3.49
C VAL A 330 -22.41 11.66 -3.90
N ALA A 331 -23.01 10.53 -3.51
CA ALA A 331 -24.42 10.25 -3.80
C ALA A 331 -25.37 11.31 -3.22
N LYS A 332 -25.08 11.81 -2.01
CA LYS A 332 -25.84 12.90 -1.37
C LYS A 332 -25.72 14.23 -2.12
N ALA A 333 -24.58 14.49 -2.77
CA ALA A 333 -24.41 15.70 -3.58
C ALA A 333 -25.27 15.66 -4.85
N GLY A 334 -25.63 14.48 -5.34
CA GLY A 334 -26.45 14.26 -6.53
C GLY A 334 -25.64 13.74 -7.73
N PRO A 335 -26.28 13.11 -8.72
CA PRO A 335 -25.61 12.40 -9.82
C PRO A 335 -24.79 13.31 -10.75
N ASP A 336 -25.17 14.58 -10.89
CA ASP A 336 -24.49 15.56 -11.73
C ASP A 336 -23.52 16.46 -10.94
N SER A 337 -23.34 16.19 -9.65
CA SER A 337 -22.53 17.00 -8.76
C SER A 337 -21.09 16.51 -8.71
N VAL A 338 -20.16 17.46 -8.67
CA VAL A 338 -18.75 17.19 -8.40
C VAL A 338 -18.62 16.69 -6.95
N PRO A 339 -17.71 15.75 -6.65
CA PRO A 339 -17.41 15.35 -5.28
C PRO A 339 -17.20 16.56 -4.36
N PRO A 340 -17.73 16.52 -3.12
CA PRO A 340 -17.53 17.60 -2.16
C PRO A 340 -16.05 17.99 -2.00
N ASN A 341 -15.77 19.30 -2.02
CA ASN A 341 -14.41 19.81 -1.85
C ASN A 341 -13.82 19.35 -0.52
N GLY A 342 -12.57 18.86 -0.55
CA GLY A 342 -11.87 18.39 0.65
C GLY A 342 -12.33 17.04 1.18
N LEU A 343 -13.19 16.30 0.46
CA LEU A 343 -13.69 14.99 0.91
C LEU A 343 -12.55 13.98 1.17
N PHE A 344 -11.55 13.91 0.27
CA PHE A 344 -10.37 13.06 0.46
C PHE A 344 -9.63 13.43 1.76
N GLU A 345 -9.32 14.71 1.94
CA GLU A 345 -8.60 15.22 3.12
C GLU A 345 -9.35 14.90 4.41
N SER A 346 -10.65 15.17 4.43
CA SER A 346 -11.49 14.95 5.59
C SER A 346 -11.49 13.48 6.00
N LEU A 347 -11.68 12.56 5.05
CA LEU A 347 -11.76 11.13 5.35
C LEU A 347 -10.42 10.54 5.78
N ILE A 348 -9.33 10.89 5.08
CA ILE A 348 -7.98 10.45 5.48
C ILE A 348 -7.62 11.03 6.86
N SER A 349 -7.89 12.30 7.10
CA SER A 349 -7.60 12.92 8.40
C SER A 349 -8.41 12.27 9.53
N SER A 350 -9.69 11.98 9.31
CA SER A 350 -10.51 11.25 10.29
C SER A 350 -9.96 9.86 10.57
N LEU A 351 -9.56 9.11 9.55
CA LEU A 351 -8.97 7.78 9.71
C LEU A 351 -7.63 7.83 10.47
N VAL A 352 -6.75 8.75 10.08
CA VAL A 352 -5.43 8.92 10.72
C VAL A 352 -5.57 9.31 12.19
N MET A 353 -6.60 10.09 12.55
CA MET A 353 -6.86 10.45 13.94
C MET A 353 -7.30 9.27 14.83
N GLU A 354 -7.67 8.13 14.26
CA GLU A 354 -7.90 6.88 15.03
C GLU A 354 -6.59 6.28 15.59
N GLY A 355 -5.43 6.73 15.09
CA GLY A 355 -4.13 6.26 15.53
C GLY A 355 -3.88 4.79 15.14
N GLY A 356 -3.08 4.10 15.95
CA GLY A 356 -2.73 2.71 15.68
C GLY A 356 -1.81 2.58 14.46
N ASP A 357 -2.10 1.66 13.55
CA ASP A 357 -1.33 1.46 12.31
C ASP A 357 -1.76 2.44 11.20
N ALA A 358 -1.63 3.73 11.51
CA ALA A 358 -2.31 4.81 10.78
C ALA A 358 -1.79 5.05 9.36
N ASP A 359 -0.48 4.88 9.12
CA ASP A 359 0.13 4.97 7.79
C ASP A 359 -0.42 3.87 6.88
N THR A 360 -0.38 2.61 7.30
CA THR A 360 -0.87 1.48 6.49
C THR A 360 -2.38 1.58 6.23
N ASN A 361 -3.16 1.96 7.24
CA ASN A 361 -4.60 2.18 7.07
C ASN A 361 -4.88 3.29 6.04
N ALA A 362 -4.13 4.39 6.11
CA ALA A 362 -4.30 5.53 5.21
C ALA A 362 -3.75 5.27 3.80
N VAL A 363 -2.74 4.41 3.62
CA VAL A 363 -2.21 3.96 2.32
C VAL A 363 -3.31 3.30 1.48
N VAL A 364 -4.03 2.36 2.08
CA VAL A 364 -5.06 1.57 1.38
C VAL A 364 -6.32 2.40 1.18
N ALA A 365 -6.75 3.15 2.21
CA ALA A 365 -7.85 4.10 2.08
C ALA A 365 -7.55 5.18 1.04
N GLY A 366 -6.33 5.71 1.01
CA GLY A 366 -5.87 6.71 0.06
C GLY A 366 -5.85 6.19 -1.37
N ALA A 367 -5.46 4.93 -1.58
CA ALA A 367 -5.57 4.28 -2.88
C ALA A 367 -7.03 4.16 -3.34
N PHE A 368 -7.94 3.71 -2.48
CA PHE A 368 -9.37 3.57 -2.82
C PHE A 368 -10.03 4.91 -3.10
N LEU A 369 -9.85 5.88 -2.20
CA LEU A 369 -10.40 7.22 -2.35
C LEU A 369 -9.82 7.92 -3.58
N GLY A 370 -8.52 7.76 -3.83
CA GLY A 370 -7.86 8.29 -5.01
C GLY A 370 -8.35 7.66 -6.32
N ALA A 371 -8.54 6.34 -6.36
CA ALA A 371 -9.09 5.63 -7.52
C ALA A 371 -10.57 5.97 -7.78
N TYR A 372 -11.32 6.28 -6.72
CA TYR A 372 -12.74 6.63 -6.82
C TYR A 372 -12.97 8.11 -7.18
N LEU A 373 -12.36 9.02 -6.41
CA LEU A 373 -12.53 10.48 -6.53
C LEU A 373 -11.66 11.08 -7.64
N GLY A 374 -10.47 10.51 -7.89
CA GLY A 374 -9.52 11.02 -8.87
C GLY A 374 -8.53 12.07 -8.32
N HIS A 375 -7.43 12.27 -9.06
CA HIS A 375 -6.32 13.14 -8.69
C HIS A 375 -6.74 14.60 -8.50
N ALA A 376 -7.68 15.10 -9.30
CA ALA A 376 -8.20 16.46 -9.20
C ALA A 376 -8.82 16.80 -7.82
N HIS A 377 -9.19 15.79 -7.02
CA HIS A 377 -9.78 15.96 -5.69
C HIS A 377 -8.79 15.74 -4.54
N LEU A 378 -7.50 15.52 -4.84
CA LEU A 378 -6.46 15.43 -3.82
C LEU A 378 -6.08 16.83 -3.28
N PRO A 379 -5.69 16.96 -2.00
CA PRO A 379 -5.43 18.27 -1.41
C PRO A 379 -4.16 18.90 -1.97
N LEU A 380 -4.24 20.15 -2.42
CA LEU A 380 -3.10 20.81 -3.08
C LEU A 380 -1.91 21.03 -2.14
N HIS A 381 -2.16 21.40 -0.88
CA HIS A 381 -1.10 21.57 0.14
C HIS A 381 -0.48 20.24 0.57
N TRP A 382 -1.13 19.10 0.31
CA TRP A 382 -0.54 17.79 0.51
C TRP A 382 0.30 17.38 -0.70
N THR A 383 -0.30 17.37 -1.89
CA THR A 383 0.40 17.01 -3.14
C THR A 383 1.63 17.87 -3.41
N LYS A 384 1.55 19.19 -3.15
CA LYS A 384 2.67 20.11 -3.30
C LYS A 384 3.79 19.84 -2.30
N GLY A 385 3.47 19.49 -1.06
CA GLY A 385 4.47 19.24 -0.02
C GLY A 385 5.09 17.83 -0.07
N LEU A 386 4.50 16.90 -0.83
CA LEU A 386 4.96 15.51 -0.93
C LEU A 386 6.40 15.43 -1.47
N ALA A 387 7.28 14.78 -0.70
CA ALA A 387 8.65 14.52 -1.12
C ALA A 387 8.69 13.66 -2.38
N HIS A 388 9.66 13.89 -3.26
CA HIS A 388 9.85 13.15 -4.52
C HIS A 388 8.64 13.14 -5.47
N ARG A 389 7.67 14.06 -5.31
CA ARG A 389 6.44 14.09 -6.13
C ARG A 389 6.71 14.06 -7.64
N GLU A 390 7.68 14.83 -8.13
CA GLU A 390 7.97 14.91 -9.58
C GLU A 390 8.47 13.57 -10.12
N TRP A 391 9.27 12.86 -9.32
CA TRP A 391 9.75 11.52 -9.65
C TRP A 391 8.59 10.51 -9.68
N LEU A 392 7.72 10.54 -8.66
CA LEU A 392 6.53 9.68 -8.60
C LEU A 392 5.60 9.95 -9.79
N HIS A 393 5.32 11.21 -10.12
CA HIS A 393 4.54 11.62 -11.28
C HIS A 393 5.13 11.09 -12.59
N SER A 394 6.46 11.12 -12.73
CA SER A 394 7.16 10.55 -13.89
C SER A 394 6.94 9.05 -14.00
N LYS A 395 7.08 8.29 -12.89
CA LYS A 395 6.86 6.84 -12.89
C LYS A 395 5.40 6.46 -13.17
N ILE A 396 4.44 7.22 -12.65
CA ILE A 396 3.02 7.04 -12.99
C ILE A 396 2.78 7.32 -14.47
N TRP A 397 3.34 8.41 -15.01
CA TRP A 397 3.22 8.73 -16.44
C TRP A 397 3.76 7.59 -17.31
N ARG A 398 4.94 7.05 -16.98
CA ARG A 398 5.53 5.91 -17.68
C ARG A 398 4.63 4.68 -17.61
N LEU A 399 4.06 4.38 -16.44
CA LEU A 399 3.10 3.29 -16.28
C LEU A 399 1.91 3.45 -17.21
N THR A 400 1.33 4.65 -17.32
CA THR A 400 0.16 4.90 -18.19
C THR A 400 0.46 4.68 -19.68
N LYS A 401 1.72 4.86 -20.12
CA LYS A 401 2.17 4.53 -21.48
C LYS A 401 2.31 3.02 -21.65
N VAL A 402 3.02 2.39 -20.71
CA VAL A 402 3.29 0.96 -20.67
C VAL A 402 2.00 0.13 -20.72
N ILE A 403 1.01 0.46 -19.90
CA ILE A 403 -0.27 -0.28 -19.86
C ILE A 403 -1.26 0.13 -20.96
N GLY A 404 -0.85 1.01 -21.88
CA GLY A 404 -1.65 1.39 -23.05
C GLY A 404 -2.79 2.37 -22.81
N ILE A 405 -2.84 3.07 -21.68
CA ILE A 405 -3.83 4.15 -21.46
C ILE A 405 -3.49 5.36 -22.35
N LEU A 406 -2.21 5.75 -22.35
CA LEU A 406 -1.66 6.78 -23.22
C LEU A 406 -0.88 6.14 -24.37
N GLU A 407 -1.04 6.69 -25.56
CA GLU A 407 -0.24 6.28 -26.73
C GLU A 407 1.21 6.73 -26.58
N GLY A 408 2.15 5.87 -26.97
CA GLY A 408 3.58 6.17 -27.02
C GLY A 408 4.43 5.10 -26.37
N GLU A 409 5.73 5.15 -26.64
CA GLU A 409 6.70 4.22 -26.11
C GLU A 409 7.49 4.85 -24.98
N VAL A 410 7.98 4.01 -24.07
CA VAL A 410 8.93 4.42 -23.03
C VAL A 410 10.24 3.66 -23.22
N GLY A 411 11.36 4.38 -23.15
CA GLY A 411 12.68 3.76 -23.14
C GLY A 411 13.08 3.26 -21.75
N ASP A 412 14.18 2.52 -21.67
CA ASP A 412 14.78 2.10 -20.40
C ASP A 412 15.19 3.30 -19.54
N GLU A 413 14.90 3.25 -18.24
CA GLU A 413 15.43 4.21 -17.26
C GLU A 413 16.26 3.49 -16.20
N ALA A 414 17.43 4.05 -15.89
CA ALA A 414 18.40 3.42 -15.01
C ALA A 414 17.88 3.23 -13.58
N ASP A 415 17.06 4.15 -13.09
CA ASP A 415 16.46 4.09 -11.76
C ASP A 415 15.32 3.05 -11.61
N GLU A 416 14.97 2.35 -12.69
CA GLU A 416 14.04 1.21 -12.70
C GLU A 416 14.75 -0.12 -12.47
N LEU A 417 16.08 -0.14 -12.56
CA LEU A 417 16.89 -1.30 -12.22
C LEU A 417 16.81 -1.61 -10.72
N PRO A 418 17.03 -2.87 -10.30
CA PRO A 418 17.02 -3.24 -8.88
C PRO A 418 18.00 -2.43 -8.01
N ASP A 419 19.10 -1.98 -8.59
CA ASP A 419 20.13 -1.16 -7.94
C ASP A 419 19.91 0.36 -8.11
N GLY A 420 18.80 0.76 -8.72
CA GLY A 420 18.47 2.15 -9.03
C GLY A 420 19.44 2.83 -9.99
N GLY A 421 20.20 2.07 -10.79
CA GLY A 421 21.16 2.59 -11.76
C GLY A 421 22.45 3.12 -11.13
N LYS A 422 22.68 2.81 -9.84
CA LYS A 422 23.80 3.32 -9.04
C LYS A 422 24.79 2.23 -8.65
N GLY A 423 24.54 0.97 -8.99
CA GLY A 423 25.21 -0.17 -8.37
C GLY A 423 24.66 -0.47 -6.96
N LEU A 424 24.78 -1.74 -6.58
CA LEU A 424 24.53 -2.18 -5.21
C LEU A 424 25.66 -1.70 -4.31
N MET A 425 25.31 -1.24 -3.11
CA MET A 425 26.26 -0.85 -2.09
C MET A 425 27.09 -2.05 -1.63
N THR A 426 28.38 -1.82 -1.47
CA THR A 426 29.31 -2.70 -0.75
C THR A 426 28.98 -2.70 0.75
N VAL A 427 29.52 -3.68 1.49
CA VAL A 427 29.36 -3.75 2.96
C VAL A 427 29.85 -2.47 3.64
N GLN A 428 30.98 -1.91 3.21
CA GLN A 428 31.55 -0.68 3.76
C GLN A 428 30.65 0.54 3.52
N GLU A 429 30.04 0.63 2.33
CA GLU A 429 29.09 1.71 2.01
C GLU A 429 27.80 1.60 2.84
N MET A 430 27.30 0.37 3.05
CA MET A 430 26.14 0.13 3.92
C MET A 430 26.45 0.48 5.38
N GLU A 431 27.60 0.06 5.91
CA GLU A 431 28.05 0.41 7.27
C GLU A 431 28.17 1.92 7.45
N LYS A 432 28.75 2.62 6.47
CA LYS A 432 28.87 4.08 6.49
C LYS A 432 27.49 4.74 6.49
N ARG A 433 26.58 4.33 5.61
CA ARG A 433 25.19 4.84 5.56
C ARG A 433 24.49 4.63 6.90
N ASP A 434 24.63 3.44 7.49
CA ASP A 434 23.97 3.11 8.75
C ASP A 434 24.52 3.93 9.92
N GLN A 435 25.83 4.17 9.96
CA GLN A 435 26.46 5.09 10.92
C GLN A 435 25.93 6.52 10.76
N GLU A 436 25.89 7.04 9.53
CA GLU A 436 25.38 8.39 9.23
C GLU A 436 23.90 8.51 9.62
N PHE A 437 23.09 7.49 9.34
CA PHE A 437 21.69 7.43 9.70
C PHE A 437 21.48 7.45 11.22
N VAL A 438 22.23 6.63 11.97
CA VAL A 438 22.18 6.61 13.45
C VAL A 438 22.56 7.97 14.02
N VAL A 439 23.62 8.59 13.52
CA VAL A 439 24.06 9.94 13.97
C VAL A 439 22.97 10.97 13.70
N MET A 440 22.32 10.92 12.54
CA MET A 440 21.22 11.81 12.18
C MET A 440 20.04 11.67 13.15
N VAL A 441 19.57 10.44 13.43
CA VAL A 441 18.47 10.19 14.36
C VAL A 441 18.83 10.65 15.77
N MET A 442 20.04 10.34 16.26
CA MET A 442 20.51 10.78 17.58
C MET A 442 20.58 12.31 17.70
N THR A 443 20.92 13.00 16.62
CA THR A 443 20.96 14.47 16.58
C THR A 443 19.55 15.05 16.70
N ARG A 444 18.59 14.53 15.92
CA ARG A 444 17.17 14.93 16.02
C ARG A 444 16.60 14.66 17.42
N ASP A 445 16.92 13.51 18.02
CA ASP A 445 16.52 13.17 19.38
C ASP A 445 17.13 14.09 20.45
N LYS A 446 18.37 14.54 20.24
CA LYS A 446 19.01 15.52 21.12
C LYS A 446 18.33 16.88 20.99
N GLU A 447 18.11 17.37 19.78
CA GLU A 447 17.42 18.65 19.52
C GLU A 447 16.02 18.67 20.15
N ARG A 448 15.29 17.55 20.06
CA ARG A 448 14.02 17.35 20.74
C ARG A 448 14.14 17.53 22.26
N ARG A 449 15.06 16.77 22.90
CA ARG A 449 15.26 16.84 24.36
C ARG A 449 15.63 18.26 24.82
N ASP A 450 16.47 18.94 24.05
CA ASP A 450 16.86 20.33 24.33
C ASP A 450 15.67 21.30 24.19
N LYS A 451 14.75 21.08 23.23
CA LYS A 451 13.52 21.86 23.07
C LYS A 451 12.55 21.64 24.24
N GLU A 452 12.31 20.38 24.62
CA GLU A 452 11.46 20.00 25.76
C GLU A 452 11.99 20.59 27.08
N GLU A 453 13.30 20.54 27.31
CA GLU A 453 13.92 21.13 28.50
C GLU A 453 13.76 22.65 28.54
N LYS A 454 13.96 23.34 27.40
CA LYS A 454 13.73 24.78 27.28
C LYS A 454 12.28 25.16 27.57
N GLU A 455 11.31 24.40 27.07
CA GLU A 455 9.89 24.63 27.31
C GLU A 455 9.50 24.38 28.77
N ARG A 456 10.00 23.30 29.37
CA ARG A 456 9.81 23.00 30.80
C ARG A 456 10.39 24.10 31.70
N ASN A 457 11.56 24.62 31.36
CA ASN A 457 12.20 25.71 32.11
C ASN A 457 11.43 27.04 31.95
N LYS A 458 10.90 27.34 30.75
CA LYS A 458 10.00 28.48 30.52
C LYS A 458 8.68 28.34 31.31
N GLY A 459 8.11 27.14 31.37
CA GLY A 459 6.90 26.84 32.15
C GLY A 459 7.09 27.04 33.66
N LYS A 460 8.21 26.54 34.21
CA LYS A 460 8.58 26.76 35.62
C LYS A 460 8.78 28.25 35.94
N SER A 461 9.41 28.99 35.03
CA SER A 461 9.65 30.43 35.21
C SER A 461 8.33 31.24 35.23
N LYS A 462 7.35 30.88 34.39
CA LYS A 462 6.00 31.46 34.42
C LYS A 462 5.20 31.07 35.66
N GLY A 463 5.33 29.83 36.13
CA GLY A 463 4.69 29.35 37.36
C GLY A 463 5.21 30.07 38.62
N LEU A 464 6.52 30.33 38.69
CA LEU A 464 7.11 31.11 39.78
C LEU A 464 6.62 32.57 39.78
N LEU A 465 6.57 33.23 38.61
CA LEU A 465 6.04 34.60 38.51
C LEU A 465 4.53 34.71 38.82
N GLY A 466 3.76 33.65 38.65
CA GLY A 466 2.34 33.61 39.01
C GLY A 466 2.07 33.45 40.51
N LEU A 467 3.05 32.95 41.27
CA LEU A 467 2.99 32.84 42.74
C LEU A 467 3.38 34.15 43.46
N PHE A 468 3.96 35.10 42.75
CA PHE A 468 4.33 36.43 43.25
C PHE A 468 3.34 37.54 42.81
N LYS A 469 2.12 37.20 42.41
CA LYS A 469 1.04 38.14 42.09
C LYS A 469 -0.17 37.96 42.98
#